data_AF-A0A3N1H8C6-F1
#
_entry.id   AF-A0A3N1H8C6-F1
#
_cell.length_a   1.000
_cell.length_b   1.000
_cell.length_c   1.000
_cell.angle_alpha   90.00
_cell.angle_beta   90.00
_cell.angle_gamma   90.00
#
_symmetry.space_group_name_H-M   'P 1'
#
loop_
_entity.id
_entity.type
_entity.pdbx_description
1 polymer ?
#
loop_
_entity_poly.entity_id
_entity_poly.type
_entity_poly.pdbx_seq_one_letter_code
_entity_poly.pdbx_strand_id
1 'polypeptide(L)'
;MISHASVVPAQRTSGHGAPEVEAVSAIERYREVVALAGESAERLRAADRARVRQLLERLAESQDRMAEVIDQEKLVKQVVAEHWEAVVGLLWDERWFTMTTVPRPDESVPPRDQREYNTALDLAFRALEESLQKRALFR
;
A
#
# COMPACT_ATOMS: atom_id res chain seq x y z
N MET A 1 4.81 26.45 49.60
CA MET A 1 4.37 25.43 50.58
C MET A 1 3.03 24.89 50.12
N ILE A 2 3.00 23.70 49.52
CA ILE A 2 1.75 23.05 49.05
C ILE A 2 1.62 21.78 49.88
N SER A 3 0.73 21.81 50.87
CA SER A 3 0.46 20.66 51.74
C SER A 3 -0.44 19.66 51.01
N HIS A 4 0.08 18.45 50.79
CA HIS A 4 -0.70 17.30 50.36
C HIS A 4 -1.63 16.85 51.50
N ALA A 5 -2.94 17.07 51.33
CA ALA A 5 -3.94 16.43 52.18
C ALA A 5 -4.20 15.01 51.66
N SER A 6 -3.73 14.02 52.42
CA SER A 6 -4.04 12.60 52.25
C SER A 6 -5.54 12.39 52.47
N VAL A 7 -6.28 12.05 51.40
CA VAL A 7 -7.69 11.69 51.50
C VAL A 7 -7.78 10.20 51.76
N VAL A 8 -7.79 9.83 53.05
CA VAL A 8 -8.16 8.48 53.50
C VAL A 8 -9.69 8.38 53.47
N PRO A 9 -10.31 7.39 52.79
CA PRO A 9 -11.75 7.25 52.80
C PRO A 9 -12.25 6.85 54.19
N ALA A 10 -13.27 7.55 54.69
CA ALA A 10 -13.89 7.28 55.97
C ALA A 10 -14.43 5.83 56.04
N GLN A 11 -13.98 5.07 57.04
CA GLN A 11 -14.62 3.82 57.43
C GLN A 11 -16.07 4.10 57.84
N ARG A 12 -17.03 3.57 57.07
CA ARG A 12 -18.44 3.61 57.43
C ARG A 12 -18.66 2.78 58.70
N THR A 13 -19.03 3.48 59.76
CA THR A 13 -19.60 2.90 60.97
C THR A 13 -20.93 2.23 60.62
N SER A 14 -21.07 0.99 61.07
CA SER A 14 -22.27 0.16 60.91
C SER A 14 -23.42 0.71 61.75
N GLY A 15 -24.53 1.06 61.10
CA GLY A 15 -25.74 1.50 61.78
C GLY A 15 -26.95 1.57 60.86
N HIS A 16 -27.85 0.60 61.04
CA HIS A 16 -29.26 0.57 60.62
C HIS A 16 -29.61 0.42 59.13
N GLY A 17 -30.25 -0.71 58.82
CA GLY A 17 -31.20 -0.84 57.70
C GLY A 17 -30.60 -0.99 56.32
N ALA A 18 -29.73 -1.98 56.12
CA ALA A 18 -29.46 -2.44 54.77
C ALA A 18 -30.73 -3.15 54.25
N PRO A 19 -31.27 -2.82 53.05
CA PRO A 19 -32.10 -3.79 52.36
C PRO A 19 -31.28 -5.07 52.28
N GLU A 20 -31.92 -6.20 52.55
CA GLU A 20 -31.34 -7.53 52.44
C GLU A 20 -31.00 -7.77 50.96
N VAL A 21 -29.90 -7.17 50.51
CA VAL A 21 -29.26 -7.53 49.25
C VAL A 21 -28.69 -8.89 49.53
N GLU A 22 -29.40 -9.92 49.07
CA GLU A 22 -29.00 -11.32 49.14
C GLU A 22 -27.49 -11.39 48.92
N ALA A 23 -26.77 -11.72 50.00
CA ALA A 23 -25.34 -11.54 50.07
C ALA A 23 -24.67 -12.67 49.26
N VAL A 24 -24.66 -12.52 47.94
CA VAL A 24 -23.87 -13.34 47.03
C VAL A 24 -22.45 -13.35 47.58
N SER A 25 -21.98 -14.54 47.94
CA SER A 25 -20.69 -14.75 48.60
C SER A 25 -19.59 -14.05 47.81
N ALA A 26 -18.60 -13.47 48.48
CA ALA A 26 -17.48 -12.80 47.78
C ALA A 26 -16.82 -13.73 46.73
N ILE A 27 -16.88 -15.04 46.96
CA ILE A 27 -16.43 -16.09 46.04
C ILE A 27 -17.29 -16.15 44.76
N GLU A 28 -18.60 -16.02 44.88
CA GLU A 28 -19.53 -16.03 43.74
C GLU A 28 -19.38 -14.78 42.89
N ARG A 29 -19.23 -13.60 43.51
CA ARG A 29 -18.91 -12.36 42.79
C ARG A 29 -17.55 -12.41 42.10
N TYR A 30 -16.54 -12.97 42.76
CA TYR A 30 -15.23 -13.18 42.13
C TYR A 30 -15.34 -14.12 40.92
N ARG A 31 -16.07 -15.23 41.05
CA ARG A 31 -16.31 -16.18 39.96
C ARG A 31 -17.01 -15.51 38.78
N GLU A 32 -18.02 -14.67 39.03
CA GLU A 32 -18.74 -13.93 38.01
C GLU A 32 -17.82 -12.96 37.25
N VAL A 33 -17.00 -12.19 37.97
CA VAL A 33 -16.04 -11.26 37.36
C VAL A 33 -15.00 -12.00 36.51
N VAL A 34 -14.46 -13.11 37.01
CA VAL A 34 -13.50 -13.93 36.25
C VAL A 34 -14.16 -14.55 35.02
N ALA A 35 -15.41 -15.00 35.13
CA ALA A 35 -16.16 -15.52 33.99
C ALA A 35 -16.37 -14.44 32.91
N LEU A 36 -16.77 -13.24 33.32
CA LEU A 36 -16.94 -12.10 32.41
C LEU A 36 -15.63 -11.68 31.74
N ALA A 37 -14.53 -11.69 32.49
CA ALA A 37 -13.21 -11.41 31.95
C ALA A 37 -12.78 -12.48 30.92
N GLY A 38 -13.05 -13.76 31.22
CA GLY A 38 -12.79 -14.88 30.31
C GLY A 38 -13.59 -14.77 29.01
N GLU A 39 -14.90 -14.50 29.11
CA GLU A 39 -15.76 -14.30 27.93
C GLU A 39 -15.29 -13.11 27.08
N SER A 40 -14.93 -12.00 27.73
CA SER A 40 -14.43 -10.81 27.03
C SER A 40 -13.10 -11.07 26.33
N ALA A 41 -12.20 -11.85 26.94
CA ALA A 41 -10.95 -12.27 26.31
C ALA A 41 -11.21 -13.16 25.08
N GLU A 42 -12.16 -14.10 25.15
CA GLU A 42 -12.51 -14.94 24.00
C GLU A 42 -13.14 -14.14 22.86
N ARG A 43 -14.02 -13.19 23.17
CA ARG A 43 -14.58 -12.26 22.16
C ARG A 43 -13.48 -11.43 21.48
N LEU A 44 -12.52 -10.92 22.26
CA LEU A 44 -11.38 -10.18 21.71
C LEU A 44 -10.54 -11.06 20.78
N ARG A 45 -10.18 -12.28 21.21
CA ARG A 45 -9.42 -13.22 20.38
C ARG A 45 -10.16 -13.58 19.09
N ALA A 46 -11.48 -13.73 19.15
CA ALA A 46 -12.30 -13.99 17.96
C ALA A 46 -12.28 -12.80 16.99
N ALA A 47 -12.41 -11.57 17.50
CA ALA A 47 -12.31 -10.36 16.71
C ALA A 47 -10.92 -10.19 16.09
N ASP A 48 -9.85 -10.44 16.86
CA ASP A 48 -8.47 -10.38 16.38
C ASP A 48 -8.23 -11.40 15.27
N ARG A 49 -8.69 -12.65 15.43
CA ARG A 49 -8.59 -13.67 14.36
C ARG A 49 -9.32 -13.24 13.10
N ALA A 50 -10.49 -12.62 13.21
CA ALA A 50 -11.22 -12.10 12.08
C ALA A 50 -10.45 -10.95 11.40
N ARG A 51 -9.89 -10.03 12.20
CA ARG A 51 -9.11 -8.90 11.70
C ARG A 51 -7.82 -9.35 11.02
N VAL A 52 -7.11 -10.32 11.58
CA VAL A 52 -5.90 -10.90 10.99
C VAL A 52 -6.21 -11.48 9.61
N ARG A 53 -7.29 -12.25 9.46
CA ARG A 53 -7.71 -12.79 8.15
C ARG A 53 -7.95 -11.68 7.13
N GLN A 54 -8.73 -10.66 7.51
CA GLN A 54 -8.99 -9.52 6.64
C GLN A 54 -7.70 -8.77 6.23
N LEU A 55 -6.75 -8.62 7.15
CA LEU A 55 -5.48 -7.96 6.86
C LEU A 55 -4.60 -8.79 5.94
N LEU A 56 -4.58 -10.11 6.09
CA LEU A 56 -3.86 -11.02 5.20
C LEU A 56 -4.44 -10.99 3.78
N GLU A 57 -5.76 -10.99 3.64
CA GLU A 57 -6.44 -10.84 2.34
C GLU A 57 -6.06 -9.53 1.65
N ARG A 58 -6.12 -8.41 2.37
CA ARG A 58 -5.72 -7.09 1.84
C ARG A 58 -4.23 -7.01 1.51
N LEU A 59 -3.39 -7.70 2.27
CA LEU A 59 -1.95 -7.76 2.00
C LEU A 59 -1.69 -8.54 0.71
N ALA A 60 -2.34 -9.69 0.52
CA ALA A 60 -2.24 -10.47 -0.71
C ALA A 60 -2.67 -9.64 -1.92
N GLU A 61 -3.84 -8.98 -1.86
CA GLU A 61 -4.33 -8.09 -2.93
C GLU A 61 -3.35 -6.93 -3.22
N SER A 62 -2.67 -6.41 -2.19
CA SER A 62 -1.64 -5.38 -2.37
C SER A 62 -0.37 -5.94 -3.02
N GLN A 63 0.01 -7.17 -2.69
CA GLN A 63 1.18 -7.84 -3.27
C GLN A 63 0.94 -8.19 -4.74
N ASP A 64 -0.25 -8.65 -5.09
CA ASP A 64 -0.64 -8.94 -6.48
C ASP A 64 -0.58 -7.67 -7.35
N ARG A 65 -1.18 -6.57 -6.88
CA ARG A 65 -1.09 -5.27 -7.58
C ARG A 65 0.34 -4.77 -7.74
N MET A 66 1.20 -4.98 -6.74
CA MET A 66 2.60 -4.61 -6.83
C MET A 66 3.36 -5.47 -7.84
N ALA A 67 3.08 -6.77 -7.89
CA ALA A 67 3.68 -7.68 -8.87
C ALA A 67 3.29 -7.29 -10.30
N GLU A 68 2.01 -6.96 -10.55
CA GLU A 68 1.53 -6.47 -11.85
C GLU A 68 2.27 -5.20 -12.30
N VAL A 69 2.45 -4.23 -11.40
CA VAL A 69 3.17 -2.98 -11.71
C VAL A 69 4.65 -3.25 -12.01
N ILE A 70 5.31 -4.14 -11.26
CA ILE A 70 6.71 -4.51 -11.50
C ILE A 70 6.87 -5.18 -12.87
N ASP A 71 5.97 -6.08 -13.24
CA ASP A 71 6.04 -6.76 -14.52
C ASP A 71 5.74 -5.81 -15.68
N GLN A 72 4.79 -4.89 -15.51
CA GLN A 72 4.54 -3.81 -16.46
C GLN A 72 5.77 -2.90 -16.64
N GLU A 73 6.46 -2.53 -15.56
CA GLU A 73 7.68 -1.71 -15.63
C GLU A 73 8.78 -2.40 -16.46
N LYS A 74 8.99 -3.71 -16.23
CA LYS A 74 9.98 -4.49 -16.99
C LYS A 74 9.65 -4.53 -18.49
N LEU A 75 8.38 -4.79 -18.81
CA LEU A 75 7.91 -4.81 -20.20
C LEU A 75 8.11 -3.46 -20.89
N VAL A 76 7.76 -2.36 -20.22
CA VAL A 76 7.94 -1.00 -20.77
C VAL A 76 9.41 -0.70 -21.01
N LYS A 77 10.30 -1.04 -20.06
CA LYS A 77 11.75 -0.85 -20.24
C LYS A 77 12.28 -1.64 -21.44
N GLN A 78 11.83 -2.88 -21.63
CA GLN A 78 12.21 -3.69 -22.78
C GLN A 78 11.72 -3.06 -24.09
N VAL A 79 10.44 -2.68 -24.18
CA VAL A 79 9.86 -2.06 -25.38
C VAL A 79 10.60 -0.77 -25.74
N VAL A 80 10.92 0.08 -24.77
CA VAL A 80 11.67 1.33 -25.00
C VAL A 80 13.11 1.03 -25.48
N ALA A 81 13.77 0.02 -24.92
CA ALA A 81 15.10 -0.38 -25.37
C ALA A 81 15.09 -0.88 -26.82
N GLU A 82 14.13 -1.72 -27.19
CA GLU A 82 13.96 -2.23 -28.56
C GLU A 82 13.70 -1.07 -29.56
N HIS A 83 12.82 -0.12 -29.19
CA HIS A 83 12.59 1.07 -30.01
C HIS A 83 13.85 1.92 -30.14
N TRP A 84 14.61 2.10 -29.05
CA TRP A 84 15.85 2.85 -29.10
C TRP A 84 16.88 2.20 -30.03
N GLU A 85 17.07 0.89 -29.93
CA GLU A 85 17.96 0.15 -30.83
C GLU A 85 17.53 0.29 -32.29
N ALA A 86 16.23 0.20 -32.58
CA ALA A 86 15.70 0.40 -33.92
C ALA A 86 15.96 1.84 -34.43
N VAL A 87 15.71 2.86 -33.61
CA VAL A 87 15.99 4.27 -33.94
C VAL A 87 17.48 4.49 -34.22
N VAL A 88 18.35 3.97 -33.35
CA VAL A 88 19.82 4.07 -33.53
C VAL A 88 20.24 3.39 -34.82
N GLY A 89 19.70 2.20 -35.12
CA GLY A 89 19.96 1.49 -36.37
C GLY A 89 19.55 2.29 -37.61
N LEU A 90 18.38 2.94 -37.58
CA LEU A 90 17.90 3.80 -38.66
C LEU A 90 18.76 5.06 -38.85
N LEU A 91 19.29 5.62 -37.77
CA LEU A 91 20.11 6.85 -37.80
C LEU A 91 21.60 6.57 -37.97
N TRP A 92 22.04 5.31 -37.95
CA TRP A 92 23.46 4.94 -38.01
C TRP A 92 24.15 5.38 -39.31
N ASP A 93 23.43 5.42 -40.43
CA ASP A 93 23.96 5.88 -41.72
C ASP A 93 24.18 7.40 -41.76
N GLU A 94 23.74 8.13 -40.75
CA GLU A 94 23.90 9.58 -40.67
C GLU A 94 25.22 9.94 -39.97
N ARG A 95 26.11 10.62 -40.71
CA ARG A 95 27.49 10.98 -40.32
C ARG A 95 27.63 11.84 -39.05
N TRP A 96 26.53 12.20 -38.39
CA TRP A 96 26.48 13.07 -37.21
C TRP A 96 26.01 12.34 -35.94
N PHE A 97 25.55 11.09 -36.03
CA PHE A 97 24.99 10.38 -34.88
C PHE A 97 26.07 9.61 -34.11
N THR A 98 26.31 10.00 -32.87
CA THR A 98 27.17 9.25 -31.94
C THR A 98 26.28 8.34 -31.09
N MET A 99 26.64 7.06 -31.02
CA MET A 99 25.88 6.04 -30.31
C MET A 99 25.68 6.46 -28.85
N THR A 100 24.44 6.84 -28.51
CA THR A 100 24.09 7.29 -27.16
C THR A 100 23.34 6.17 -26.47
N THR A 101 23.59 5.99 -25.17
CA THR A 101 22.80 5.07 -24.32
C THR A 101 21.34 5.51 -24.27
N VAL A 102 20.42 4.58 -24.02
CA VAL A 102 19.00 4.89 -23.81
C VAL A 102 18.88 6.05 -22.80
N PRO A 103 18.13 7.12 -23.12
CA PRO A 103 17.91 8.24 -22.20
C PRO A 103 17.29 7.78 -20.88
N ARG A 104 17.62 8.49 -19.78
CA ARG A 104 16.96 8.25 -18.50
C ARG A 104 15.48 8.66 -18.58
N PRO A 105 14.58 7.97 -17.86
CA PRO A 105 13.18 8.38 -17.75
C PRO A 105 13.06 9.82 -17.26
N ASP A 106 12.14 10.58 -17.85
CA ASP A 106 11.82 11.94 -17.44
C ASP A 106 10.74 11.90 -16.35
N GLU A 107 11.10 12.29 -15.12
CA GLU A 107 10.20 12.31 -13.96
C GLU A 107 9.18 13.47 -14.02
N SER A 108 9.34 14.44 -14.92
CA SER A 108 8.41 15.56 -15.07
C SER A 108 7.13 15.18 -15.83
N VAL A 109 7.10 14.00 -16.45
CA VAL A 109 5.95 13.50 -17.21
C VAL A 109 4.79 13.20 -16.24
N PRO A 110 3.60 13.80 -16.44
CA PRO A 110 2.44 13.55 -15.59
C PRO A 110 2.05 12.07 -15.60
N PRO A 111 1.50 11.50 -14.52
CA PRO A 111 0.98 10.14 -14.56
C PRO A 111 -0.28 10.07 -15.45
N ARG A 112 -0.29 9.16 -16.42
CA ARG A 112 -1.44 8.80 -17.27
C ARG A 112 -1.51 7.29 -17.45
N ASP A 113 -2.57 6.81 -18.08
CA ASP A 113 -2.66 5.40 -18.47
C ASP A 113 -1.47 5.01 -19.37
N GLN A 114 -0.76 3.94 -19.03
CA GLN A 114 0.39 3.46 -19.79
C GLN A 114 0.05 3.20 -21.26
N ARG A 115 -1.19 2.81 -21.58
CA ARG A 115 -1.65 2.59 -22.95
C ARG A 115 -1.56 3.85 -23.80
N GLU A 116 -1.79 5.02 -23.21
CA GLU A 116 -1.62 6.29 -23.90
C GLU A 116 -0.15 6.55 -24.26
N TYR A 117 0.76 6.27 -23.33
CA TYR A 117 2.20 6.41 -23.58
C TYR A 117 2.72 5.41 -24.61
N ASN A 118 2.28 4.17 -24.54
CA ASN A 118 2.65 3.16 -25.53
C ASN A 118 2.16 3.56 -26.93
N THR A 119 0.91 4.03 -27.03
CA THR A 119 0.36 4.53 -28.29
C THR A 119 1.14 5.74 -28.81
N ALA A 120 1.49 6.68 -27.93
CA ALA A 120 2.27 7.86 -28.30
C ALA A 120 3.70 7.49 -28.77
N LEU A 121 4.33 6.51 -28.12
CA LEU A 121 5.63 5.96 -28.51
C LEU A 121 5.57 5.35 -29.92
N ASP A 122 4.60 4.47 -30.17
CA ASP A 122 4.42 3.82 -31.47
C ASP A 122 4.18 4.85 -32.59
N LEU A 123 3.34 5.87 -32.33
CA LEU A 123 3.06 6.94 -33.28
C LEU A 123 4.32 7.77 -33.58
N ALA A 124 5.09 8.12 -32.54
CA ALA A 124 6.33 8.87 -32.70
C ALA A 124 7.38 8.07 -33.50
N PHE A 125 7.48 6.77 -33.25
CA PHE A 125 8.38 5.88 -33.99
C PHE A 125 8.00 5.79 -35.47
N ARG A 126 6.72 5.56 -35.80
CA ARG A 126 6.25 5.55 -37.19
C ARG A 126 6.49 6.89 -37.89
N ALA A 127 6.25 8.01 -37.21
CA ALA A 127 6.50 9.33 -37.76
C ALA A 127 7.99 9.54 -38.09
N LEU A 128 8.90 9.01 -37.26
CA LEU A 128 10.33 9.01 -37.55
C LEU A 128 10.64 8.20 -38.81
N GLU A 129 10.15 6.96 -38.90
CA GLU A 129 10.37 6.10 -40.07
C GLU A 129 9.91 6.78 -41.37
N GLU A 130 8.71 7.34 -41.37
CA GLU A 130 8.17 8.08 -42.51
C GLU A 130 9.04 9.29 -42.90
N SER A 131 9.57 10.01 -41.91
CA SER A 131 10.43 11.19 -42.16
C SER A 131 11.75 10.80 -42.83
N LEU A 132 12.34 9.67 -42.42
CA LEU A 132 13.57 9.14 -43.00
C LEU A 132 13.34 8.62 -44.42
N GLN A 133 12.23 7.91 -44.66
CA GLN A 133 11.84 7.47 -46.00
C GLN A 133 11.66 8.65 -46.96
N LYS A 134 10.92 9.70 -46.54
CA LYS A 134 10.76 10.92 -47.34
C LYS A 134 12.12 11.53 -47.69
N ARG A 135 13.04 11.62 -46.72
CA ARG A 135 14.38 12.19 -46.94
C ARG A 135 15.25 11.36 -47.87
N ALA A 136 15.13 10.03 -47.85
CA ALA A 136 15.80 9.13 -48.78
C ALA A 136 15.30 9.30 -50.23
N LEU A 137 14.01 9.61 -50.43
CA LEU A 137 13.45 9.89 -51.76
C LEU A 137 13.91 11.23 -52.36
N PHE A 138 14.38 12.17 -51.53
CA PHE A 138 14.87 13.49 -51.96
C PHE A 138 16.41 13.56 -52.06
N ARG A 139 17.12 12.44 -51.92
CA ARG A 139 18.59 12.34 -52.01
C ARG A 139 18.98 11.63 -53.30
#